data_AF-A0A969IIK5-F1
#
_entry.id   AF-A0A969IIK5-F1
#
_cell.length_a   1.000
_cell.length_b   1.000
_cell.length_c   1.000
_cell.angle_alpha   90.00
_cell.angle_beta   90.00
_cell.angle_gamma   90.00
#
_symmetry.space_group_name_H-M   'P 1'
#
loop_
_entity.id
_entity.type
_entity.pdbx_description
1 polymer ?
#
loop_
_entity_poly.entity_id
_entity_poly.type
_entity_poly.pdbx_seq_one_letter_code
_entity_poly.pdbx_strand_id
1 'polypeptide(L)'
;MKYFFILLCIGIAACNNSAQNDSHTTNSMNTEKQLPAQLPNSNDFTNTVDGKPVSLYVLKTKHLQVAVTNYGARVVSILTADKNGNLVDVVVGPGTLQGFIDSKEPYYGAAIGRYGNRIAKGKFSLEGKE
;
A
#
# COMPACT_ATOMS: atom_id res chain seq x y z
N MET A 1 -52.43 46.15 11.85
CA MET A 1 -52.13 46.01 13.29
C MET A 1 -50.61 45.94 13.45
N LYS A 2 -50.09 46.85 14.29
CA LYS A 2 -48.77 46.91 14.94
C LYS A 2 -47.48 46.98 14.08
N TYR A 3 -47.09 48.24 13.87
CA TYR A 3 -45.73 48.76 13.71
C TYR A 3 -44.98 48.81 15.06
N PHE A 4 -43.65 48.62 15.06
CA PHE A 4 -42.61 49.28 15.89
C PHE A 4 -41.24 48.67 15.46
N PHE A 5 -40.31 49.26 14.70
CA PHE A 5 -39.52 50.50 14.79
C PHE A 5 -38.65 50.63 16.07
N ILE A 6 -37.32 50.70 15.85
CA ILE A 6 -36.31 51.57 16.52
C ILE A 6 -35.22 50.92 17.41
N LEU A 7 -33.99 50.96 16.82
CA LEU A 7 -32.66 51.35 17.34
C LEU A 7 -32.12 50.68 18.62
N LEU A 8 -30.83 50.63 18.94
CA LEU A 8 -29.50 50.88 18.37
C LEU A 8 -28.57 50.80 19.60
N CYS A 9 -27.39 50.18 19.47
CA CYS A 9 -26.13 50.44 20.19
C CYS A 9 -25.27 49.16 20.08
N ILE A 10 -24.42 49.03 19.05
CA ILE A 10 -22.99 49.42 19.07
C ILE A 10 -22.26 48.84 20.29
N GLY A 11 -21.65 47.68 20.11
CA GLY A 11 -20.55 47.17 20.92
C GLY A 11 -19.38 46.85 19.99
N ILE A 12 -18.43 47.79 19.91
CA ILE A 12 -17.14 47.63 19.25
C ILE A 12 -16.22 47.00 20.29
N ALA A 13 -15.52 45.90 19.97
CA ALA A 13 -14.07 45.78 20.16
C ALA A 13 -13.58 44.31 20.05
N ALA A 14 -12.60 44.16 19.16
CA ALA A 14 -11.52 43.18 19.16
C ALA A 14 -11.86 41.71 18.86
N CYS A 15 -11.70 41.34 17.59
CA CYS A 15 -11.25 40.00 17.20
C CYS A 15 -9.93 39.70 17.91
N ASN A 16 -9.92 38.72 18.82
CA ASN A 16 -8.66 38.13 19.25
C ASN A 16 -8.29 37.02 18.24
N ASN A 17 -7.09 37.13 17.71
CA ASN A 17 -6.57 36.32 16.63
C ASN A 17 -6.15 34.95 17.19
N SER A 18 -6.99 33.94 17.00
CA SER A 18 -6.53 32.55 16.90
C SER A 18 -6.81 32.11 15.47
N ALA A 19 -6.16 32.78 14.52
CA ALA A 19 -6.16 32.36 13.13
C ALA A 19 -5.46 31.01 13.05
N GLN A 20 -6.23 30.02 12.62
CA GLN A 20 -5.70 28.77 12.10
C GLN A 20 -4.64 29.12 11.06
N ASN A 21 -3.42 28.59 11.23
CA ASN A 21 -2.50 28.48 10.12
C ASN A 21 -3.14 27.52 9.12
N ASP A 22 -3.85 28.07 8.14
CA ASP A 22 -3.93 27.50 6.79
C ASP A 22 -2.53 27.59 6.18
N SER A 23 -1.61 26.81 6.74
CA SER A 23 -0.47 26.35 5.97
C SER A 23 -1.03 25.33 5.00
N HIS A 24 -1.16 25.75 3.75
CA HIS A 24 -0.86 24.90 2.62
C HIS A 24 0.54 24.32 2.86
N THR A 25 0.61 23.28 3.69
CA THR A 25 1.82 22.52 3.90
C THR A 25 1.97 21.76 2.61
N THR A 26 2.74 22.32 1.69
CA THR A 26 3.74 21.53 0.98
C THR A 26 4.36 20.60 2.01
N ASN A 27 3.81 19.40 2.14
CA ASN A 27 4.57 18.29 2.67
C ASN A 27 5.65 18.10 1.62
N SER A 28 6.72 18.86 1.83
CA SER A 28 8.08 18.47 1.52
C SER A 28 8.08 16.96 1.59
N MET A 29 8.33 16.31 0.45
CA MET A 29 8.74 14.91 0.46
C MET A 29 9.83 14.86 1.51
N ASN A 30 9.50 14.31 2.67
CA ASN A 30 10.49 14.03 3.67
C ASN A 30 11.39 13.05 2.96
N THR A 31 12.56 13.53 2.56
CA THR A 31 13.70 12.69 2.28
C THR A 31 14.05 12.05 3.61
N GLU A 32 13.25 11.06 4.02
CA GLU A 32 13.79 9.95 4.79
C GLU A 32 14.96 9.48 3.96
N LYS A 33 16.15 9.78 4.47
CA LYS A 33 17.42 9.23 4.03
C LYS A 33 17.16 7.74 3.77
N GLN A 34 17.01 7.36 2.51
CA GLN A 34 16.59 6.01 2.16
C GLN A 34 17.54 5.05 2.84
N LEU A 35 17.03 4.35 3.85
CA LEU A 35 17.74 3.23 4.45
C LEU A 35 18.07 2.27 3.29
N PRO A 36 19.28 1.70 3.24
CA PRO A 36 19.63 0.78 2.18
C PRO A 36 18.54 -0.26 2.01
N ALA A 37 18.11 -0.50 0.77
CA ALA A 37 17.03 -1.44 0.51
C ALA A 37 17.38 -2.81 1.09
N GLN A 38 16.48 -3.35 1.89
CA GLN A 38 16.64 -4.61 2.61
C GLN A 38 15.46 -5.51 2.30
N LEU A 39 15.71 -6.83 2.28
CA LEU A 39 14.63 -7.81 2.17
C LEU A 39 13.70 -7.70 3.39
N PRO A 40 12.41 -8.02 3.23
CA PRO A 40 11.47 -8.08 4.35
C PRO A 40 11.93 -9.07 5.42
N ASN A 41 11.56 -8.81 6.67
CA ASN A 41 11.87 -9.72 7.76
C ASN A 41 10.99 -10.98 7.65
N SER A 42 11.60 -12.16 7.72
CA SER A 42 10.87 -13.43 7.65
C SER A 42 9.78 -13.58 8.73
N ASN A 43 9.96 -12.97 9.91
CA ASN A 43 8.96 -13.01 10.98
C ASN A 43 7.66 -12.30 10.59
N ASP A 44 7.74 -11.25 9.77
CA ASP A 44 6.56 -10.52 9.27
C ASP A 44 5.74 -11.33 8.26
N PHE A 45 6.26 -12.49 7.85
CA PHE A 45 5.63 -13.43 6.92
C PHE A 45 5.47 -14.84 7.49
N THR A 46 5.73 -15.03 8.78
CA THR A 46 5.58 -16.34 9.44
C THR A 46 4.28 -16.36 10.24
N ASN A 47 3.26 -17.06 9.73
CA ASN A 47 1.97 -17.22 10.42
C ASN A 47 1.21 -18.45 9.87
N THR A 48 -0.03 -18.64 10.30
CA THR A 48 -0.99 -19.59 9.72
C THR A 48 -2.17 -18.82 9.14
N VAL A 49 -2.51 -19.08 7.88
CA VAL A 49 -3.68 -18.50 7.20
C VAL A 49 -4.55 -19.66 6.71
N ASP A 50 -5.84 -19.65 7.07
CA ASP A 50 -6.79 -20.73 6.74
C ASP A 50 -6.28 -22.14 7.10
N GLY A 51 -5.61 -22.25 8.26
CA GLY A 51 -5.02 -23.51 8.74
C GLY A 51 -3.76 -23.96 8.00
N LYS A 52 -3.22 -23.14 7.08
CA LYS A 52 -2.00 -23.44 6.33
C LYS A 52 -0.83 -22.58 6.80
N PRO A 53 0.36 -23.16 7.02
CA PRO A 53 1.54 -22.40 7.40
C PRO A 53 2.00 -21.50 6.24
N VAL A 54 2.32 -20.26 6.58
CA VAL A 54 2.87 -19.25 5.69
C VAL A 54 4.30 -18.93 6.12
N SER A 55 5.18 -18.75 5.13
CA SER A 55 6.59 -18.45 5.34
C SER A 55 7.15 -17.59 4.21
N LEU A 56 8.33 -17.02 4.44
CA LEU A 56 9.13 -16.30 3.45
C LEU A 56 10.30 -17.16 2.99
N TYR A 57 10.52 -17.17 1.68
CA TYR A 57 11.61 -17.89 1.02
C TYR A 57 12.47 -16.88 0.28
N VAL A 58 13.79 -16.95 0.48
CA VAL A 58 14.74 -16.01 -0.14
C VAL A 58 15.62 -16.76 -1.14
N LEU A 59 15.60 -16.29 -2.38
CA LEU A 59 16.45 -16.73 -3.48
C LEU A 59 17.57 -15.70 -3.64
N LYS A 60 18.83 -16.13 -3.60
CA LYS A 60 19.99 -15.23 -3.68
C LYS A 60 20.96 -15.65 -4.76
N THR A 61 21.41 -14.67 -5.54
CA THR A 61 22.49 -14.81 -6.52
C THR A 61 23.58 -13.76 -6.25
N LYS A 62 24.61 -13.72 -7.10
CA LYS A 62 25.62 -12.65 -7.07
C LYS A 62 25.06 -11.28 -7.51
N HIS A 63 23.91 -11.23 -8.18
CA HIS A 63 23.39 -10.01 -8.82
C HIS A 63 22.08 -9.51 -8.23
N LEU A 64 21.28 -10.39 -7.63
CA LEU A 64 19.97 -10.05 -7.08
C LEU A 64 19.58 -10.97 -5.93
N GLN A 65 18.62 -10.49 -5.13
CA GLN A 65 17.91 -11.26 -4.11
C GLN A 65 16.41 -11.12 -4.34
N VAL A 66 15.67 -12.23 -4.25
CA VAL A 66 14.21 -12.26 -4.38
C VAL A 66 13.62 -12.87 -3.12
N ALA A 67 12.62 -12.22 -2.54
CA ALA A 67 11.81 -12.81 -1.48
C ALA A 67 10.44 -13.21 -2.03
N VAL A 68 10.05 -14.44 -1.77
CA VAL A 68 8.77 -15.04 -2.19
C VAL A 68 8.07 -15.60 -0.96
N THR A 69 6.77 -15.33 -0.80
CA THR A 69 5.95 -16.02 0.21
C THR A 69 5.08 -17.10 -0.43
N ASN A 70 4.87 -18.20 0.28
CA ASN A 70 3.93 -19.24 -0.15
C ASN A 70 2.45 -18.80 0.01
N TYR A 71 2.17 -17.65 0.62
CA TYR A 71 0.84 -17.04 0.56
C TYR A 71 0.60 -16.46 -0.84
N GLY A 72 -0.11 -17.22 -1.68
CA GLY A 72 -0.41 -16.85 -3.07
C GLY A 72 0.80 -16.86 -4.01
N ALA A 73 1.88 -17.56 -3.62
CA ALA A 73 3.16 -17.60 -4.34
C ALA A 73 3.65 -16.19 -4.75
N ARG A 74 3.55 -15.24 -3.82
CA ARG A 74 3.79 -13.81 -4.09
C ARG A 74 5.27 -13.50 -4.12
N VAL A 75 5.70 -12.77 -5.15
CA VAL A 75 6.97 -12.03 -5.10
C VAL A 75 6.76 -10.77 -4.28
N VAL A 76 7.44 -10.63 -3.14
CA VAL A 76 7.24 -9.52 -2.20
C VAL A 76 8.40 -8.54 -2.15
N SER A 77 9.56 -8.92 -2.69
CA SER A 77 10.73 -8.05 -2.80
C SER A 77 11.68 -8.58 -3.87
N ILE A 78 12.26 -7.68 -4.67
CA ILE A 78 13.41 -7.96 -5.53
C ILE A 78 14.44 -6.87 -5.28
N LEU A 79 15.53 -7.22 -4.60
CA LEU A 79 16.68 -6.34 -4.47
C LEU A 79 17.64 -6.53 -5.63
N THR A 80 17.90 -5.45 -6.34
CA THR A 80 18.90 -5.41 -7.43
C THR A 80 19.65 -4.09 -7.42
N ALA A 81 20.82 -4.05 -8.06
CA ALA A 81 21.65 -2.84 -8.10
C ALA A 81 21.12 -1.84 -9.16
N ASP A 82 21.07 -0.56 -8.79
CA ASP A 82 20.90 0.54 -9.73
C ASP A 82 22.18 0.78 -10.57
N LYS A 83 22.17 1.79 -11.44
CA LYS A 83 23.32 2.14 -12.30
C LYS A 83 24.59 2.55 -11.52
N ASN A 84 24.47 2.89 -10.24
CA ASN A 84 25.57 3.28 -9.37
C ASN A 84 26.01 2.13 -8.43
N GLY A 85 25.38 0.95 -8.53
CA GLY A 85 25.66 -0.19 -7.68
C GLY A 85 24.86 -0.24 -6.36
N ASN A 86 23.95 0.71 -6.13
CA ASN A 86 23.15 0.72 -4.90
C ASN A 86 22.00 -0.27 -5.02
N LEU A 87 21.79 -1.11 -3.99
CA LEU A 87 20.63 -2.00 -3.96
C LEU A 87 19.34 -1.21 -3.79
N VAL A 88 18.37 -1.51 -4.64
CA VAL A 88 17.00 -0.98 -4.63
C VAL A 88 16.01 -2.13 -4.67
N ASP A 89 14.91 -2.01 -3.92
CA ASP A 89 13.75 -2.88 -4.09
C ASP A 89 12.90 -2.36 -5.25
N VAL A 90 12.59 -3.23 -6.20
CA VAL A 90 11.81 -2.88 -7.40
C VAL A 90 10.39 -3.45 -7.37
N VAL A 91 9.98 -4.08 -6.26
CA VAL A 91 8.63 -4.62 -6.09
C VAL A 91 7.76 -3.67 -5.28
N VAL A 92 6.52 -3.48 -5.73
CA VAL A 92 5.51 -2.70 -5.00
C VAL A 92 4.59 -3.64 -4.25
N GLY A 93 4.39 -3.37 -2.96
CA GLY A 93 3.42 -4.08 -2.13
C GLY A 93 3.59 -3.76 -0.65
N PRO A 94 2.70 -4.30 0.21
CA PRO A 94 2.86 -4.23 1.65
C PRO A 94 4.13 -4.93 2.15
N GLY A 95 4.70 -4.45 3.26
CA GLY A 95 5.91 -5.02 3.85
C GLY A 95 5.69 -6.25 4.74
N THR A 96 4.45 -6.68 4.97
CA THR A 96 4.09 -7.77 5.91
C THR A 96 2.98 -8.65 5.36
N LEU A 97 2.90 -9.90 5.84
CA LEU A 97 1.81 -10.82 5.48
C LEU A 97 0.43 -10.24 5.82
N GLN A 98 0.27 -9.63 6.99
CA GLN A 98 -1.00 -9.02 7.38
C GLN A 98 -1.37 -7.88 6.43
N GLY A 99 -0.39 -7.08 5.99
CA GLY A 99 -0.61 -6.05 4.98
C GLY A 99 -1.12 -6.60 3.65
N PHE A 100 -0.66 -7.78 3.22
CA PHE A 100 -1.20 -8.45 2.03
C PHE A 100 -2.62 -8.99 2.24
N ILE A 101 -2.94 -9.49 3.43
CA ILE A 101 -4.28 -10.00 3.78
C ILE A 101 -5.31 -8.85 3.78
N ASP A 102 -4.93 -7.71 4.35
CA ASP A 102 -5.82 -6.55 4.51
C ASP A 102 -5.82 -5.61 3.29
N SER A 103 -4.96 -5.86 2.30
CA SER A 103 -4.82 -5.00 1.12
C SER A 103 -6.12 -4.96 0.31
N LYS A 104 -6.53 -3.75 -0.07
CA LYS A 104 -7.62 -3.55 -1.05
C LYS A 104 -7.25 -4.03 -2.45
N GLU A 105 -5.95 -4.08 -2.75
CA GLU A 105 -5.42 -4.59 -4.01
C GLU A 105 -4.82 -6.00 -3.75
N PRO A 106 -5.55 -7.08 -4.11
CA PRO A 106 -5.19 -8.44 -3.71
C PRO A 106 -4.10 -9.08 -4.60
N TYR A 107 -3.75 -8.46 -5.73
CA TYR A 107 -2.93 -9.08 -6.77
C TYR A 107 -1.44 -8.74 -6.71
N TYR A 108 -0.99 -7.90 -5.76
CA TYR A 108 0.43 -7.55 -5.61
C TYR A 108 1.32 -8.80 -5.55
N GLY A 109 2.17 -8.93 -6.57
CA GLY A 109 3.17 -9.99 -6.70
C GLY A 109 2.62 -11.41 -6.83
N ALA A 110 1.30 -11.62 -6.81
CA ALA A 110 0.68 -12.94 -6.69
C ALA A 110 0.74 -13.75 -7.99
N ALA A 111 0.85 -15.07 -7.84
CA ALA A 111 0.59 -15.98 -8.95
C ALA A 111 -0.93 -16.01 -9.23
N ILE A 112 -1.33 -15.67 -10.45
CA ILE A 112 -2.74 -15.57 -10.84
C ILE A 112 -3.21 -16.87 -11.52
N GLY A 113 -4.32 -17.44 -11.05
CA GLY A 113 -4.89 -18.67 -11.61
C GLY A 113 -6.29 -19.00 -11.08
N ARG A 114 -6.98 -20.02 -11.62
CA ARG A 114 -6.58 -20.91 -12.75
C ARG A 114 -6.64 -20.26 -14.13
N TYR A 115 -7.27 -19.09 -14.25
CA TYR A 115 -7.28 -18.30 -15.47
C TYR A 115 -7.02 -16.85 -15.07
N GLY A 116 -6.03 -16.22 -15.70
CA GLY A 116 -5.73 -14.82 -15.47
C GLY A 116 -6.63 -13.91 -16.30
N ASN A 117 -6.97 -12.73 -15.78
CA ASN A 117 -7.83 -11.74 -16.43
C ASN A 117 -9.29 -12.20 -16.57
N ARG A 118 -10.02 -11.71 -17.59
CA ARG A 118 -11.48 -11.80 -17.68
C ARG A 118 -11.93 -12.93 -18.60
N ILE A 119 -12.88 -13.73 -18.11
CA ILE A 119 -13.71 -14.60 -18.96
C ILE A 119 -15.01 -13.85 -19.26
N ALA A 120 -15.33 -13.68 -20.55
CA ALA A 120 -16.53 -12.98 -20.98
C ALA A 120 -17.78 -13.63 -20.36
N LYS A 121 -18.62 -12.82 -19.69
CA LYS A 121 -19.83 -13.27 -18.99
C LYS A 121 -19.58 -14.37 -17.93
N GLY A 122 -18.33 -14.61 -17.52
CA GLY A 122 -17.97 -15.69 -16.60
C GLY A 122 -18.25 -17.10 -17.14
N LYS A 123 -18.34 -17.26 -18.47
CA LYS A 123 -18.72 -18.52 -19.13
C LYS A 123 -17.75 -18.87 -20.24
N PHE A 124 -17.47 -20.16 -20.40
CA PHE A 124 -16.70 -20.71 -21.51
C PHE A 124 -17.15 -22.15 -21.74
N SER A 125 -16.93 -22.69 -22.93
CA SER A 125 -17.20 -24.10 -23.21
C SER A 125 -15.90 -24.89 -23.28
N LEU A 126 -15.91 -26.09 -22.70
CA LEU A 126 -14.81 -27.04 -22.75
C LEU A 126 -15.39 -28.44 -23.05
N GLU A 127 -14.83 -29.13 -24.05
CA GLU A 127 -15.28 -30.48 -24.44
C GLU A 127 -16.79 -30.56 -24.73
N GLY A 128 -17.33 -29.51 -25.35
CA GLY A 128 -18.75 -29.43 -25.72
C GLY A 128 -19.71 -29.16 -24.55
N LYS A 129 -19.19 -28.84 -23.37
CA LYS A 129 -19.98 -28.46 -22.18
C LYS A 129 -19.72 -27.00 -21.81
N GLU A 130 -20.78 -26.27 -21.52
CA GLU A 130 -20.72 -24.93 -20.89
C GLU A 130 -20.69 -25.05 -19.36
#